data_AF-A0A6C0HGS9-F1
#
_entry.id   AF-A0A6C0HGS9-F1
#
_cell.length_a   1.000
_cell.length_b   1.000
_cell.length_c   1.000
_cell.angle_alpha   90.00
_cell.angle_beta   90.00
_cell.angle_gamma   90.00
#
_symmetry.space_group_name_H-M   'P 1'
#
loop_
_entity.id
_entity.type
_entity.pdbx_description
1 polymer ?
#
loop_
_entity_poly.entity_id
_entity_poly.type
_entity_poly.pdbx_seq_one_letter_code
_entity_poly.pdbx_strand_id
1 'polypeptide(L)'
;MTEQIMDLSRYDGDGFENVVVTLKSMRRTGHRRYFPSNKQNSFIVNAETGIAYPWRVGSYDSRRLFKMVDTTGVCDINGFMIDRHTESYPNRNPNHIYYDSPDQFMKHHRTTLTPQLVENFKNRMSQFC
;
A
#
# COMPACT_ATOMS: atom_id res chain seq x y z
N MET A 1 -18.71 24.22 -17.01
CA MET A 1 -19.18 23.18 -16.08
C MET A 1 -20.22 23.82 -15.19
N THR A 2 -21.40 23.23 -15.17
CA THR A 2 -22.61 23.75 -14.53
C THR A 2 -22.51 23.67 -13.01
N GLU A 3 -22.65 24.82 -12.35
CA GLU A 3 -22.92 24.90 -10.91
C GLU A 3 -24.40 24.54 -10.70
N GLN A 4 -24.69 23.45 -10.01
CA GLN A 4 -26.03 23.20 -9.47
C GLN A 4 -26.03 23.68 -8.02
N ILE A 5 -26.77 24.75 -7.78
CA ILE A 5 -27.07 25.27 -6.43
C ILE A 5 -28.32 24.51 -5.96
N MET A 6 -28.18 23.66 -4.95
CA MET A 6 -29.31 23.26 -4.13
C MET A 6 -29.42 24.22 -2.95
N ASP A 7 -30.48 25.02 -2.93
CA ASP A 7 -30.90 25.82 -1.78
C ASP A 7 -31.53 24.87 -0.75
N LEU A 8 -30.84 24.71 0.37
CA LEU A 8 -31.33 24.01 1.56
C LEU A 8 -31.21 24.92 2.78
N SER A 9 -31.66 26.17 2.65
CA SER A 9 -31.88 27.01 3.82
C SER A 9 -33.23 26.64 4.47
N ARG A 10 -33.14 25.90 5.59
CA ARG A 10 -34.14 25.69 6.68
C ARG A 10 -34.61 24.24 6.84
N TYR A 11 -33.92 23.49 7.70
CA TYR A 11 -34.56 22.55 8.60
C TYR A 11 -33.87 22.62 9.96
N ASP A 12 -34.63 22.92 11.01
CA ASP A 12 -34.29 22.61 12.38
C ASP A 12 -34.31 21.09 12.54
N GLY A 13 -33.12 20.53 12.65
CA GLY A 13 -32.78 19.12 12.79
C GLY A 13 -31.26 19.02 12.79
N ASP A 14 -30.70 18.82 13.99
CA ASP A 14 -29.35 18.33 14.26
C ASP A 14 -28.20 19.10 13.56
N GLY A 15 -27.83 20.24 14.17
CA GLY A 15 -26.75 21.11 13.71
C GLY A 15 -25.36 20.47 13.81
N PHE A 16 -24.91 19.79 12.76
CA PHE A 16 -23.49 19.60 12.48
C PHE A 16 -22.97 20.83 11.72
N GLU A 17 -22.13 21.61 12.41
CA GLU A 17 -21.40 22.74 11.86
C GLU A 17 -20.50 22.26 10.70
N ASN A 18 -20.66 22.83 9.50
CA ASN A 18 -19.88 22.49 8.32
C ASN A 18 -18.44 22.98 8.47
N VAL A 19 -17.60 22.17 9.12
CA VAL A 19 -16.15 22.40 9.18
C VAL A 19 -15.57 22.10 7.81
N VAL A 20 -15.13 23.15 7.10
CA VAL A 20 -14.29 23.01 5.90
C VAL A 20 -12.92 22.49 6.37
N VAL A 21 -12.79 21.17 6.48
CA VAL A 21 -11.50 20.53 6.82
C VAL A 21 -10.60 20.65 5.61
N THR A 22 -9.79 21.70 5.58
CA THR A 22 -8.67 21.79 4.66
C THR A 22 -7.65 20.75 5.11
N LEU A 23 -7.67 19.56 4.50
CA LEU A 23 -6.67 18.52 4.72
C LEU A 23 -5.33 19.03 4.18
N LYS A 24 -4.59 19.79 5.00
CA LYS A 24 -3.18 20.04 4.75
C LYS A 24 -2.50 18.68 4.67
N SER A 25 -2.04 18.30 3.48
CA SER A 25 -1.22 17.12 3.28
C SER A 25 -0.01 17.24 4.19
N MET A 26 -0.04 16.53 5.32
CA MET A 26 1.13 16.36 6.17
C MET A 26 2.14 15.57 5.34
N ARG A 27 3.06 16.28 4.67
CA ARG A 27 4.20 15.66 4.00
C ARG A 27 4.99 14.94 5.10
N ARG A 28 4.86 13.61 5.15
CA ARG A 28 5.68 12.79 6.04
C ARG A 28 7.14 12.99 5.64
N THR A 29 7.94 13.54 6.54
CA THR A 29 9.35 13.91 6.34
C THR A 29 10.32 12.72 6.47
N GLY A 30 9.80 11.48 6.55
CA GLY A 30 10.60 10.27 6.63
C GLY A 30 10.95 9.67 5.27
N HIS A 31 12.06 8.94 5.21
CA HIS A 31 12.37 8.10 4.06
C HIS A 31 11.35 6.96 3.96
N ARG A 32 10.58 6.94 2.87
CA ARG A 32 9.66 5.84 2.57
C ARG A 32 10.49 4.59 2.28
N ARG A 33 10.21 3.51 2.99
CA ARG A 33 10.91 2.23 2.80
C ARG A 33 10.36 1.44 1.62
N TYR A 34 9.05 1.51 1.37
CA TYR A 34 8.42 0.85 0.22
C TYR A 34 7.05 1.45 -0.09
N PHE A 35 6.48 1.08 -1.24
CA PHE A 35 5.11 1.45 -1.66
C PHE A 35 4.15 0.26 -1.45
N PRO A 36 3.29 0.27 -0.41
CA PRO A 36 2.37 -0.84 -0.16
C PRO A 36 1.10 -0.77 -1.03
N SER A 37 0.53 -1.93 -1.32
CA SER A 37 -0.74 -2.10 -2.05
C SER A 37 -1.79 -2.75 -1.14
N ASN A 38 -2.20 -2.03 -0.09
CA ASN A 38 -3.06 -2.56 0.99
C ASN A 38 -4.55 -2.59 0.65
N LYS A 39 -5.00 -1.83 -0.36
CA LYS A 39 -6.41 -1.71 -0.70
C LYS A 39 -6.82 -2.84 -1.65
N GLN A 40 -7.86 -3.59 -1.28
CA GLN A 40 -8.43 -4.60 -2.18
C GLN A 40 -8.97 -3.94 -3.46
N ASN A 41 -8.89 -4.65 -4.58
CA ASN A 41 -9.37 -4.19 -5.87
C ASN A 41 -8.74 -2.86 -6.38
N SER A 42 -7.66 -2.37 -5.77
CA SER A 42 -6.83 -1.29 -6.34
C SER A 42 -5.75 -1.86 -7.26
N PHE A 43 -5.19 -1.02 -8.13
CA PHE A 43 -3.98 -1.41 -8.87
C PHE A 43 -2.84 -1.69 -7.91
N ILE A 44 -2.05 -2.71 -8.24
CA ILE A 44 -0.84 -3.05 -7.53
C ILE A 44 0.26 -2.10 -7.99
N VAL A 45 1.10 -1.66 -7.06
CA VAL A 45 2.31 -0.89 -7.36
C VAL A 45 3.55 -1.68 -6.99
N ASN A 46 4.63 -1.50 -7.75
CA ASN A 46 5.95 -2.01 -7.41
C ASN A 46 6.42 -1.37 -6.10
N ALA A 47 6.83 -2.19 -5.15
CA ALA A 47 7.17 -1.75 -3.81
C ALA A 47 8.49 -0.94 -3.73
N GLU A 48 9.40 -1.09 -4.70
CA GLU A 48 10.64 -0.31 -4.80
C GLU A 48 10.42 1.00 -5.57
N THR A 49 9.78 0.95 -6.74
CA THR A 49 9.69 2.10 -7.65
C THR A 49 8.40 2.90 -7.54
N GLY A 50 7.34 2.32 -6.97
CA GLY A 50 6.00 2.91 -6.94
C GLY A 50 5.25 2.88 -8.28
N ILE A 51 5.83 2.29 -9.33
CA ILE A 51 5.19 2.18 -10.65
C ILE A 51 4.03 1.19 -10.57
N ALA A 52 2.88 1.56 -11.15
CA ALA A 52 1.69 0.70 -11.17
C ALA A 52 1.81 -0.44 -12.19
N TYR A 53 1.38 -1.63 -11.78
CA TYR A 53 1.15 -2.77 -12.65
C TYR A 53 -0.28 -2.73 -13.22
N PRO A 54 -0.53 -3.41 -14.35
CA PRO A 54 -1.88 -3.52 -14.92
C PRO A 54 -2.81 -4.46 -14.12
N TRP A 55 -2.33 -5.05 -13.01
CA TRP A 55 -3.07 -6.03 -12.22
C TRP A 55 -3.59 -5.43 -10.92
N ARG A 56 -4.71 -5.97 -10.43
CA ARG A 56 -5.35 -5.51 -9.20
C ARG A 56 -5.05 -6.41 -8.02
N VAL A 57 -5.04 -5.85 -6.82
CA VAL A 57 -4.89 -6.60 -5.57
C VAL A 57 -5.99 -7.64 -5.47
N GLY A 58 -5.60 -8.91 -5.37
CA GLY A 58 -6.52 -10.05 -5.27
C GLY A 58 -6.94 -10.66 -6.60
N SER A 59 -6.54 -10.10 -7.75
CA SER A 59 -6.82 -10.73 -9.05
C SER A 59 -5.99 -11.99 -9.26
N TYR A 60 -6.46 -12.89 -10.14
CA TYR A 60 -5.70 -14.09 -10.53
C TYR A 60 -4.31 -13.75 -11.07
N ASP A 61 -4.22 -12.69 -11.88
CA ASP A 61 -2.97 -12.20 -12.46
C ASP A 61 -2.01 -11.59 -11.43
N SER A 62 -2.50 -11.14 -10.26
CA SER A 62 -1.61 -10.67 -9.19
C SER A 62 -0.61 -11.73 -8.73
N ARG A 63 -0.90 -13.02 -8.98
CA ARG A 63 0.00 -14.15 -8.68
C ARG A 63 1.23 -14.20 -9.59
N ARG A 64 1.25 -13.44 -10.69
CA ARG A 64 2.44 -13.23 -11.54
C ARG A 64 3.53 -12.41 -10.84
N LEU A 65 3.16 -11.63 -9.82
CA LEU A 65 4.09 -10.84 -9.04
C LEU A 65 4.63 -11.60 -7.84
N PHE A 66 5.83 -11.24 -7.38
CA PHE A 66 6.37 -11.68 -6.11
C PHE A 66 5.76 -10.84 -4.98
N LYS A 67 4.82 -11.43 -4.22
CA LYS A 67 4.14 -10.78 -3.10
C LYS A 67 4.81 -11.14 -1.78
N MET A 68 5.04 -10.14 -0.94
CA MET A 68 5.41 -10.29 0.47
C MET A 68 4.41 -9.56 1.36
N VAL A 69 4.28 -10.04 2.60
CA VAL A 69 3.44 -9.43 3.62
C VAL A 69 4.35 -9.03 4.77
N ASP A 70 4.52 -7.72 4.98
CA ASP A 70 5.30 -7.19 6.09
C ASP A 70 4.41 -7.10 7.34
N THR A 71 4.71 -7.95 8.31
CA THR A 71 4.05 -8.03 9.62
C THR A 71 4.95 -7.51 10.75
N THR A 72 6.11 -6.90 10.44
CA THR A 72 7.07 -6.45 11.45
C THR A 72 6.58 -5.24 12.24
N GLY A 73 5.61 -4.49 11.72
CA GLY A 73 5.08 -3.28 12.34
C GLY A 73 6.03 -2.08 12.28
N VAL A 74 7.18 -2.20 11.62
CA VAL A 74 8.24 -1.16 11.53
C VAL A 74 7.84 -0.01 10.61
N CYS A 75 6.99 -0.27 9.62
CA CYS A 75 6.50 0.77 8.71
C CYS A 75 4.99 0.98 8.90
N ASP A 76 4.56 2.22 8.70
CA ASP A 76 3.15 2.60 8.72
C ASP A 76 2.40 2.10 7.47
N ILE A 77 1.09 2.39 7.41
CA ILE A 77 0.21 1.99 6.30
C ILE A 77 0.63 2.54 4.93
N ASN A 78 1.45 3.58 4.88
CA ASN A 78 1.94 4.21 3.66
C ASN A 78 3.40 3.80 3.35
N GLY A 79 3.98 2.88 4.14
CA GLY A 79 5.33 2.35 3.94
C GLY A 79 6.45 3.27 4.42
N PHE A 80 6.16 4.25 5.27
CA PHE A 80 7.21 5.04 5.94
C PHE A 80 7.64 4.36 7.24
N MET A 81 8.94 4.41 7.55
CA MET A 81 9.45 3.89 8.81
C MET A 81 8.86 4.67 9.98
N ILE A 82 8.32 3.96 10.97
CA ILE A 82 7.83 4.54 12.21
C ILE A 82 9.02 4.72 13.15
N ASP A 83 9.14 5.90 13.76
CA ASP A 83 10.10 6.12 14.82
C ASP A 83 9.72 5.29 16.06
N ARG A 84 10.68 4.58 16.64
CA ARG A 84 10.52 3.72 17.81
C ARG A 84 9.98 4.45 19.04
N HIS A 85 10.13 5.78 19.07
CA HIS A 85 9.67 6.62 20.18
C HIS A 85 8.23 7.14 20.02
N THR A 86 7.55 6.80 18.91
CA THR A 86 6.18 7.26 18.65
C THR A 86 5.15 6.27 19.20
N GLU A 87 4.05 6.77 19.79
CA GLU A 87 2.91 5.97 20.25
C GLU A 87 2.23 5.12 19.15
N SER A 88 2.54 5.38 17.88
CA SER A 88 1.97 4.69 16.73
C SER A 88 2.65 3.34 16.39
N TYR A 89 3.57 2.85 17.22
CA TYR A 89 4.19 1.53 17.06
C TYR A 89 3.51 0.46 17.95
N PRO A 90 3.26 -0.76 17.44
CA PRO A 90 3.46 -1.23 16.07
C PRO A 90 2.28 -0.91 15.13
N ASN A 91 2.54 -0.81 13.82
CA ASN A 91 1.48 -0.74 12.82
C ASN A 91 0.57 -1.97 12.95
N ARG A 92 -0.72 -1.74 13.26
CA ARG A 92 -1.72 -2.78 13.49
C ARG A 92 -2.04 -3.61 12.25
N ASN A 93 -1.90 -3.02 11.05
CA ASN A 93 -2.29 -3.66 9.80
C ASN A 93 -1.05 -4.06 8.99
N PRO A 94 -0.97 -5.32 8.52
CA PRO A 94 0.16 -5.76 7.70
C PRO A 94 0.20 -5.04 6.36
N ASN A 95 1.40 -4.79 5.86
CA ASN A 95 1.60 -4.18 4.55
C ASN A 95 1.78 -5.25 3.48
N HIS A 96 0.98 -5.18 2.42
CA HIS A 96 1.12 -6.02 1.24
C HIS A 96 2.03 -5.34 0.21
N ILE A 97 3.17 -5.93 -0.07
CA ILE A 97 4.18 -5.39 -1.00
C ILE A 97 4.42 -6.36 -2.15
N TYR A 98 4.70 -5.82 -3.32
CA TYR A 98 4.77 -6.57 -4.58
C TYR A 98 6.01 -6.17 -5.39
N TYR A 99 6.62 -7.16 -6.04
CA TYR A 99 7.86 -7.04 -6.82
C TYR A 99 7.76 -7.86 -8.11
N ASP A 100 8.61 -7.54 -9.07
CA ASP A 100 8.77 -8.28 -10.32
C ASP A 100 9.33 -9.69 -10.07
N SER A 101 10.26 -9.81 -9.11
CA SER A 101 10.95 -11.07 -8.81
C SER A 101 11.41 -11.15 -7.35
N PRO A 102 11.73 -12.36 -6.85
CA PRO A 102 12.39 -12.54 -5.56
C PRO A 102 13.72 -11.76 -5.46
N ASP A 103 14.45 -11.64 -6.57
CA ASP A 103 15.75 -10.95 -6.61
C ASP A 103 15.59 -9.44 -6.38
N GLN A 104 14.54 -8.84 -6.95
CA GLN A 104 14.23 -7.43 -6.70
C GLN A 104 13.90 -7.18 -5.22
N PHE A 105 13.11 -8.06 -4.60
CA PHE A 105 12.85 -7.99 -3.16
C PHE A 105 14.14 -8.10 -2.33
N MET A 106 14.97 -9.10 -2.62
CA MET A 106 16.24 -9.33 -1.91
C MET A 106 17.17 -8.12 -2.01
N LYS A 107 17.29 -7.52 -3.20
CA LYS A 107 18.07 -6.29 -3.43
C LYS A 107 17.49 -5.11 -2.64
N HIS A 108 16.18 -4.88 -2.71
CA HIS A 108 15.54 -3.74 -2.05
C HIS A 108 15.63 -3.85 -0.51
N HIS A 109 15.43 -5.05 0.05
CA HIS A 109 15.47 -5.27 1.50
C HIS A 109 16.87 -5.63 2.05
N ARG A 110 17.88 -5.78 1.18
CA ARG A 110 19.23 -6.25 1.52
C ARG A 110 19.19 -7.54 2.35
N THR A 111 18.42 -8.50 1.87
CA THR A 111 18.18 -9.78 2.55
C THR A 111 18.28 -10.94 1.57
N THR A 112 18.36 -12.15 2.10
CA THR A 112 18.42 -13.39 1.31
C THR A 112 17.21 -14.24 1.62
N LEU A 113 16.47 -14.60 0.58
CA LEU A 113 15.35 -15.53 0.69
C LEU A 113 15.86 -16.98 0.70
N THR A 114 15.10 -17.86 1.34
CA THR A 114 15.36 -19.29 1.27
C THR A 114 15.20 -19.80 -0.18
N PRO A 115 16.05 -20.72 -0.67
CA PRO A 115 15.94 -21.26 -2.03
C PRO A 115 14.55 -21.80 -2.37
N GLN A 116 13.88 -22.44 -1.40
CA GLN A 116 12.52 -22.97 -1.56
C GLN A 116 11.49 -21.91 -1.96
N LEU A 117 11.57 -20.69 -1.39
CA LEU A 117 10.65 -19.60 -1.75
C LEU A 117 10.88 -19.12 -3.19
N VAL A 118 12.13 -19.06 -3.62
CA VAL A 118 12.50 -18.68 -4.98
C VAL A 118 12.04 -19.74 -5.97
N GLU A 119 12.21 -21.02 -5.64
CA GLU A 119 11.75 -22.14 -6.46
C GLU A 119 10.21 -22.20 -6.56
N ASN A 120 9.51 -22.04 -5.44
CA ASN A 120 8.04 -21.96 -5.42
C ASN A 120 7.52 -20.83 -6.30
N PHE A 121 8.20 -19.68 -6.33
CA PHE A 121 7.87 -18.58 -7.23
C PHE A 121 8.07 -19.00 -8.70
N LYS A 122 9.21 -19.59 -9.05
CA LYS A 122 9.51 -20.06 -10.42
C LYS A 122 8.49 -21.09 -10.91
N ASN A 123 8.15 -22.06 -10.07
CA ASN A 123 7.15 -23.10 -10.37
C ASN A 123 5.73 -22.53 -10.51
N ARG A 124 5.42 -21.43 -9.81
CA ARG A 124 4.17 -20.71 -10.02
C ARG A 124 4.17 -19.95 -11.34
N MET A 125 5.29 -19.34 -11.70
CA MET A 125 5.43 -18.57 -12.94
C MET A 125 5.31 -19.44 -14.19
N SER A 126 5.74 -20.70 -14.16
CA SER A 126 5.56 -21.64 -15.29
C SER A 126 4.10 -21.95 -15.63
N GLN A 127 3.15 -21.66 -14.74
CA GLN A 127 1.70 -21.81 -15.02
C GLN A 127 1.13 -20.68 -15.89
N PHE A 128 1.92 -19.64 -16.14
CA PHE A 128 1.51 -18.44 -16.86
C PHE A 128 2.24 -18.25 -18.20
N CYS A 129 3.18 -19.14 -18.51
CA CYS A 129 3.91 -19.25 -19.77
C CYS A 129 3.28 -20.38 -20.60
#